data_AF-A0A6L3YVU1-F1
#
_entry.id   AF-A0A6L3YVU1-F1
#
_cell.length_a   1.000
_cell.length_b   1.000
_cell.length_c   1.000
_cell.angle_alpha   90.00
_cell.angle_beta   90.00
_cell.angle_gamma   90.00
#
_symmetry.space_group_name_H-M   'P 1'
#
loop_
_entity.id
_entity.type
_entity.pdbx_description
1 polymer ?
#
loop_
_entity_poly.entity_id
_entity_poly.type
_entity_poly.pdbx_seq_one_letter_code
_entity_poly.pdbx_strand_id
1 'polypeptide(L)'
;MASIVITTDGVFKRYGKALEAIGERDAKRVFARALNRGGDQARTQVKRSLVAQTGIKYGLINKAVKTIRAHPNKLEYKLEAEGGETNLNLFNARQGKKGVSAAPWKKRRVFKSTFIVPGYDGRVFKRKGKERGPLEPLFGPNIAREVVKDPTAEKWRMVSGFVMTRVEHELMRLFKLS
;
A
#
# COMPACT_ATOMS: atom_id res chain seq x y z
N MET A 1 -8.38 9.60 0.10
CA MET A 1 -7.42 8.82 0.91
C MET A 1 -8.00 7.45 1.14
N ALA A 2 -7.19 6.39 1.14
CA ALA A 2 -7.65 5.05 1.48
C ALA A 2 -6.73 4.47 2.54
N SER A 3 -7.29 3.78 3.53
CA SER A 3 -6.51 3.17 4.59
C SER A 3 -6.87 1.72 4.76
N ILE A 4 -5.86 0.92 5.10
CA ILE A 4 -6.06 -0.46 5.54
C ILE A 4 -5.48 -0.58 6.94
N VAL A 5 -6.27 -1.15 7.84
CA VAL A 5 -5.99 -1.23 9.26
C VAL A 5 -5.77 -2.69 9.67
N ILE A 6 -4.72 -2.95 10.45
CA ILE A 6 -4.56 -4.15 11.27
C ILE A 6 -4.91 -3.70 12.68
N THR A 7 -6.11 -4.07 13.12
CA THR A 7 -6.51 -3.89 14.52
C THR A 7 -6.24 -5.17 15.30
N THR A 8 -6.06 -5.01 16.61
CA THR A 8 -5.86 -6.12 17.55
C THR A 8 -7.17 -6.62 18.17
N ASP A 9 -8.32 -6.23 17.63
CA ASP A 9 -9.60 -6.33 18.32
C ASP A 9 -9.97 -7.79 18.68
N GLY A 10 -9.43 -8.77 17.93
CA GLY A 10 -9.57 -10.20 18.25
C GLY A 10 -8.52 -10.78 19.20
N VAL A 11 -7.35 -10.14 19.36
CA VAL A 11 -6.21 -10.68 20.13
C VAL A 11 -6.39 -10.42 21.63
N PHE A 12 -6.85 -9.23 21.99
CA PHE A 12 -7.09 -8.88 23.40
C PHE A 12 -8.15 -9.79 24.03
N LYS A 13 -9.19 -10.15 23.27
CA LYS A 13 -10.20 -11.12 23.72
C LYS A 13 -9.63 -12.53 23.93
N ARG A 14 -8.69 -12.97 23.09
CA ARG A 14 -8.08 -14.31 23.21
C ARG A 14 -7.05 -14.41 24.33
N TYR A 15 -6.33 -13.33 24.63
CA TYR A 15 -5.22 -13.36 25.59
C TYR A 15 -5.45 -12.52 26.87
N GLY A 16 -6.64 -11.94 27.06
CA GLY A 16 -6.94 -11.01 28.17
C GLY A 16 -6.53 -11.53 29.55
N LYS A 17 -6.80 -12.81 29.84
CA LYS A 17 -6.40 -13.46 31.12
C LYS A 17 -4.88 -13.57 31.31
N ALA A 18 -4.13 -13.83 30.24
CA ALA A 18 -2.68 -13.91 30.31
C ALA A 18 -2.09 -12.50 30.51
N LEU A 19 -2.72 -11.47 29.94
CA LEU A 19 -2.28 -10.08 30.07
C LEU A 19 -2.48 -9.50 31.47
N GLU A 20 -3.50 -9.95 32.20
CA GLU A 20 -3.72 -9.57 33.60
C GLU A 20 -2.54 -10.00 34.51
N ALA A 21 -1.88 -11.13 34.21
CA ALA A 21 -0.82 -11.69 35.05
C ALA A 21 0.52 -10.92 35.03
N ILE A 22 0.80 -10.13 33.97
CA ILE A 22 2.08 -9.41 33.78
C ILE A 22 1.96 -7.91 34.07
N GLY A 23 0.76 -7.43 34.39
CA GLY A 23 0.47 -6.01 34.47
C GLY A 23 0.22 -5.39 33.10
N GLU A 24 -0.80 -4.54 33.04
CA GLU A 24 -1.35 -3.97 31.81
C GLU A 24 -0.32 -3.19 30.97
N ARG A 25 0.67 -2.57 31.62
CA ARG A 25 1.66 -1.70 30.97
C ARG A 25 2.68 -2.47 30.12
N ASP A 26 3.20 -3.58 30.64
CA ASP A 26 4.23 -4.37 29.95
C ASP A 26 3.62 -5.26 28.86
N ALA A 27 2.42 -5.79 29.13
CA ALA A 27 1.56 -6.40 28.12
C ALA A 27 1.38 -5.49 26.89
N LYS A 28 0.91 -4.25 27.09
CA LYS A 28 0.70 -3.28 25.99
C LYS A 28 1.97 -2.97 25.18
N ARG A 29 3.14 -2.91 25.82
CA ARG A 29 4.44 -2.68 25.13
C ARG A 29 4.82 -3.82 24.22
N VAL A 30 4.67 -5.05 24.68
CA VAL A 30 5.01 -6.25 23.92
C VAL A 30 4.10 -6.37 22.71
N PHE A 31 2.80 -6.15 22.90
CA PHE A 31 1.82 -6.14 21.81
C PHE A 31 2.14 -5.09 20.76
N ALA A 32 2.45 -3.86 21.17
CA ALA A 32 2.83 -2.81 20.23
C ALA A 32 4.07 -3.21 19.41
N ARG A 33 5.08 -3.84 20.02
CA ARG A 33 6.27 -4.33 19.31
C ARG A 33 5.94 -5.46 18.32
N ALA A 34 5.13 -6.43 18.74
CA ALA A 34 4.73 -7.55 17.90
C ALA A 34 3.90 -7.08 16.69
N LEU A 35 2.93 -6.19 16.92
CA LEU A 35 2.15 -5.53 15.86
C LEU A 35 3.03 -4.78 14.88
N ASN A 36 3.99 -4.02 15.39
CA ASN A 36 4.89 -3.25 14.55
C ASN A 36 5.76 -4.14 13.67
N ARG A 37 6.26 -5.27 14.21
CA ARG A 37 7.08 -6.22 13.45
C ARG A 37 6.25 -6.92 12.37
N GLY A 38 5.08 -7.44 12.71
CA GLY A 38 4.20 -8.08 11.74
C GLY A 38 3.65 -7.08 10.71
N GLY A 39 3.31 -5.88 11.14
CA GLY A 39 2.88 -4.78 10.28
C GLY A 39 3.96 -4.34 9.29
N ASP A 40 5.23 -4.28 9.69
CA ASP A 40 6.34 -3.94 8.79
C ASP A 40 6.58 -5.02 7.71
N GLN A 41 6.36 -6.29 8.06
CA GLN A 41 6.34 -7.39 7.09
C GLN A 41 5.15 -7.25 6.14
N ALA A 42 3.95 -6.98 6.68
CA ALA A 42 2.73 -6.74 5.91
C ALA A 42 2.90 -5.61 4.90
N ARG A 43 3.44 -4.49 5.36
CA ARG A 43 3.75 -3.32 4.55
C ARG A 43 4.63 -3.67 3.37
N THR A 44 5.67 -4.47 3.59
CA THR A 44 6.58 -4.87 2.51
C THR A 44 5.85 -5.70 1.46
N GLN A 45 5.00 -6.64 1.88
CA GLN A 45 4.22 -7.48 0.98
C GLN A 45 3.14 -6.68 0.22
N VAL A 46 2.44 -5.78 0.90
CA VAL A 46 1.46 -4.86 0.30
C VAL A 46 2.12 -3.99 -0.76
N LYS A 47 3.26 -3.34 -0.45
CA LYS A 47 3.99 -2.50 -1.41
C LYS A 47 4.45 -3.30 -2.63
N ARG A 48 4.94 -4.53 -2.44
CA ARG A 48 5.31 -5.43 -3.55
C ARG A 48 4.09 -5.83 -4.40
N SER A 49 2.95 -6.08 -3.76
CA SER A 49 1.68 -6.36 -4.44
C SER A 49 1.23 -5.18 -5.29
N LEU A 50 1.28 -3.97 -4.75
CA LEU A 50 0.96 -2.74 -5.48
C LEU A 50 1.84 -2.58 -6.72
N VAL A 51 3.15 -2.83 -6.62
CA VAL A 51 4.04 -2.80 -7.79
C VAL A 51 3.59 -3.85 -8.83
N ALA A 52 3.28 -5.06 -8.38
CA ALA A 52 2.87 -6.14 -9.26
C ALA A 52 1.55 -5.83 -9.99
N GLN A 53 0.55 -5.31 -9.27
CA GLN A 53 -0.78 -4.98 -9.76
C GLN A 53 -0.80 -3.74 -10.65
N THR A 54 -0.12 -2.67 -10.25
CA THR A 54 -0.24 -1.35 -10.90
C THR A 54 0.85 -1.09 -11.93
N GLY A 55 2.02 -1.71 -11.79
CA GLY A 55 3.22 -1.38 -12.57
C GLY A 55 3.90 -0.06 -12.14
N ILE A 56 3.45 0.57 -11.06
CA ILE A 56 4.09 1.78 -10.50
C ILE A 56 5.44 1.39 -9.87
N LYS A 57 6.47 2.23 -10.05
CA LYS A 57 7.78 2.02 -9.45
C LYS A 57 7.69 1.98 -7.92
N TYR A 58 8.43 1.06 -7.30
CA TYR A 58 8.42 0.86 -5.84
C TYR A 58 8.72 2.16 -5.07
N GLY A 59 9.64 2.99 -5.55
CA GLY A 59 9.99 4.27 -4.91
C GLY A 59 8.80 5.25 -4.80
N LEU A 60 7.90 5.28 -5.79
CA LEU A 60 6.70 6.13 -5.75
C LEU A 60 5.65 5.54 -4.79
N ILE A 61 5.45 4.23 -4.82
CA ILE A 61 4.59 3.54 -3.84
C ILE A 61 5.10 3.76 -2.42
N ASN A 62 6.42 3.76 -2.20
CA ASN A 62 7.00 3.98 -0.89
C ASN A 62 6.71 5.38 -0.34
N LYS A 63 6.69 6.40 -1.21
CA LYS A 63 6.34 7.78 -0.85
C LYS A 63 4.82 7.95 -0.63
N ALA A 64 4.00 7.23 -1.39
CA ALA A 64 2.55 7.30 -1.35
C ALA A 64 1.91 6.52 -0.17
N VAL A 65 2.57 5.47 0.31
CA VAL A 65 2.06 4.62 1.40
C VAL A 65 2.77 4.96 2.71
N LYS A 66 2.05 5.64 3.59
CA LYS A 66 2.44 5.99 4.95
C LYS A 66 2.13 4.86 5.93
N THR A 67 2.91 4.79 6.99
CA THR A 67 2.75 3.80 8.06
C THR A 67 2.47 4.53 9.36
N ILE A 68 1.38 4.16 10.01
CA ILE A 68 1.07 4.54 11.39
C ILE A 68 1.35 3.31 12.25
N ARG A 69 2.39 3.42 13.08
CA ARG A 69 2.87 2.33 13.94
C ARG A 69 1.98 2.20 15.18
N ALA A 70 1.93 0.99 15.73
CA ALA A 70 1.29 0.72 17.00
C ALA A 70 2.11 1.30 18.16
N HIS A 71 1.40 1.79 19.18
CA HIS A 71 1.95 2.32 20.42
C HIS A 71 1.27 1.61 21.61
N PRO A 72 1.90 1.48 22.80
CA PRO A 72 1.24 0.88 23.97
C PRO A 72 -0.14 1.48 24.31
N ASN A 73 -0.34 2.77 24.02
CA ASN A 73 -1.62 3.47 24.23
C ASN A 73 -2.59 3.33 23.05
N LYS A 74 -2.13 2.82 21.90
CA LYS A 74 -2.92 2.62 20.68
C LYS A 74 -2.38 1.41 19.91
N LEU A 75 -2.95 0.23 20.18
CA LEU A 75 -2.51 -1.07 19.65
C LEU A 75 -3.04 -1.34 18.23
N GLU A 76 -2.81 -0.39 17.34
CA GLU A 76 -3.27 -0.41 15.97
C GLU A 76 -2.09 -0.14 15.03
N TYR A 77 -1.91 -0.99 14.00
CA TYR A 77 -0.97 -0.74 12.93
C TYR A 77 -1.77 -0.43 11.65
N LYS A 78 -1.53 0.74 11.07
CA LYS A 78 -2.31 1.20 9.92
C LYS A 78 -1.40 1.60 8.77
N LEU A 79 -1.80 1.21 7.56
CA LEU A 79 -1.21 1.70 6.33
C LEU A 79 -2.20 2.66 5.68
N GLU A 80 -1.71 3.86 5.38
CA GLU A 80 -2.47 4.89 4.69
C GLU A 80 -1.88 5.11 3.32
N ALA A 81 -2.68 4.91 2.29
CA ALA A 81 -2.30 5.20 0.92
C ALA A 81 -2.92 6.55 0.52
N GLU A 82 -2.03 7.48 0.22
CA GLU A 82 -2.36 8.75 -0.40
C GLU A 82 -1.82 8.76 -1.83
N GLY A 83 -2.56 9.32 -2.77
CA GLY A 83 -2.07 9.39 -4.13
C GLY A 83 -3.09 9.95 -5.10
N GLY A 84 -2.64 10.89 -5.92
CA GLY A 84 -3.34 11.33 -7.12
C GLY A 84 -3.23 10.32 -8.25
N GLU A 85 -3.86 10.65 -9.36
CA GLU A 85 -3.79 9.84 -10.57
C GLU A 85 -2.36 9.90 -11.16
N THR A 86 -1.79 8.74 -11.49
CA THR A 86 -0.43 8.66 -12.05
C THR A 86 -0.48 8.93 -13.55
N ASN A 87 0.34 9.83 -14.08
CA ASN A 87 0.35 10.05 -15.53
C ASN A 87 0.98 8.84 -16.25
N LEU A 88 0.58 8.59 -17.50
CA LEU A 88 1.10 7.47 -18.30
C LEU A 88 2.62 7.50 -18.50
N ASN A 89 3.28 8.66 -18.37
CA ASN A 89 4.73 8.80 -18.46
C ASN A 89 5.48 7.89 -17.48
N LEU A 90 4.89 7.60 -16.32
CA LEU A 90 5.47 6.74 -15.28
C LEU A 90 5.54 5.25 -15.66
N PHE A 91 4.91 4.83 -16.77
CA PHE A 91 4.73 3.43 -17.15
C PHE A 91 5.49 3.05 -18.43
N ASN A 92 6.76 3.47 -18.51
CA ASN A 92 7.63 3.25 -19.67
C ASN A 92 7.01 3.76 -20.98
N ALA A 93 6.51 5.01 -20.93
CA ALA A 93 5.89 5.65 -22.07
C ALA A 93 6.88 5.84 -23.23
N ARG A 94 6.44 5.51 -24.44
CA ARG A 94 7.18 5.72 -25.69
C ARG A 94 6.28 6.36 -26.72
N GLN A 95 6.68 7.51 -27.25
CA GLN A 95 5.92 8.18 -28.30
C GLN A 95 6.15 7.45 -29.63
N GLY A 96 5.07 7.16 -30.35
CA GLY A 96 5.09 6.62 -31.70
C GLY A 96 4.13 7.36 -32.62
N LYS A 97 4.08 6.97 -33.90
CA LYS A 97 3.29 7.66 -34.93
C LYS A 97 1.79 7.77 -34.61
N LYS A 98 1.21 6.72 -34.02
CA LYS A 98 -0.24 6.64 -33.70
C LYS A 98 -0.61 7.18 -32.31
N GLY A 99 0.39 7.45 -31.46
CA GLY A 99 0.21 7.86 -30.08
C GLY A 99 1.28 7.30 -29.15
N VAL A 100 1.09 7.46 -27.84
CA VAL A 100 2.01 6.97 -26.82
C VAL A 100 1.70 5.52 -26.45
N SER A 101 2.71 4.66 -26.50
CA SER A 101 2.68 3.31 -25.94
C SER A 101 3.09 3.35 -24.47
N ALA A 102 2.28 2.83 -23.56
CA ALA A 102 2.60 2.71 -22.13
C ALA A 102 2.03 1.41 -21.54
N ALA A 103 2.49 1.01 -20.35
CA ALA A 103 2.08 -0.24 -19.70
C ALA A 103 1.51 -0.06 -18.28
N PRO A 104 0.44 0.74 -18.09
CA PRO A 104 -0.25 0.80 -16.80
C PRO A 104 -0.89 -0.54 -16.47
N TRP A 105 -0.95 -0.91 -15.18
CA TRP A 105 -1.33 -2.26 -14.72
C TRP A 105 -0.52 -3.39 -15.37
N LYS A 106 0.72 -3.08 -15.77
CA LYS A 106 1.61 -3.97 -16.56
C LYS A 106 1.03 -4.45 -17.90
N LYS A 107 -0.05 -3.83 -18.40
CA LYS A 107 -0.67 -4.15 -19.68
C LYS A 107 -0.27 -3.12 -20.73
N ARG A 108 0.63 -3.51 -21.63
CA ARG A 108 1.13 -2.62 -22.68
C ARG A 108 0.07 -2.40 -23.76
N ARG A 109 -0.16 -1.13 -24.09
CA ARG A 109 -1.07 -0.72 -25.16
C ARG A 109 -0.69 0.64 -25.70
N VAL A 110 -1.13 0.92 -26.92
CA VAL A 110 -1.00 2.22 -27.56
C VAL A 110 -2.25 3.05 -27.25
N PHE A 111 -2.05 4.20 -26.63
CA PHE A 111 -3.10 5.18 -26.38
C PHE A 111 -3.16 6.11 -27.61
N LYS A 112 -4.14 5.87 -28.48
CA LYS A 112 -4.25 6.60 -29.76
C LYS A 112 -4.41 8.11 -29.55
N SER A 113 -3.86 8.90 -30.47
CA SER A 113 -3.98 10.36 -30.49
C SER A 113 -3.45 11.05 -29.24
N THR A 114 -2.46 10.43 -28.58
CA THR A 114 -1.77 11.00 -27.41
C THR A 114 -0.33 11.34 -27.76
N PHE A 115 0.26 12.23 -26.99
CA PHE A 115 1.64 12.66 -27.17
C PHE A 115 2.28 13.01 -25.83
N ILE A 116 3.60 12.89 -25.76
CA ILE A 116 4.43 13.31 -24.64
C ILE A 116 4.72 14.79 -24.82
N VAL A 117 4.57 15.58 -23.74
CA VAL A 117 4.92 17.00 -23.74
C VAL A 117 6.14 17.21 -22.85
N PRO A 118 7.33 17.49 -23.42
CA PRO A 118 8.56 17.68 -22.65
C PRO A 118 8.46 18.78 -21.58
N GLY A 119 7.82 19.91 -21.91
CA GLY A 119 7.64 21.04 -20.98
C GLY A 119 6.77 20.74 -19.75
N TYR A 120 6.06 19.60 -19.72
CA TYR A 120 5.29 19.13 -18.57
C TYR A 120 5.89 17.86 -17.99
N ASP A 121 7.20 17.80 -17.79
CA ASP A 121 7.91 16.64 -17.21
C ASP A 121 7.67 15.34 -18.02
N GLY A 122 7.60 15.49 -19.33
CA GLY A 122 7.32 14.37 -20.24
C GLY A 122 5.95 13.70 -20.01
N ARG A 123 4.99 14.41 -19.41
CA ARG A 123 3.63 13.89 -19.22
C ARG A 123 2.94 13.63 -20.55
N VAL A 124 2.07 12.63 -20.53
CA VAL A 124 1.26 12.21 -21.66
C VAL A 124 -0.08 12.94 -21.63
N PHE A 125 -0.44 13.52 -22.76
CA PHE A 125 -1.68 14.24 -22.96
C PHE A 125 -2.42 13.77 -24.21
N LYS A 126 -3.71 14.12 -24.26
CA LYS A 126 -4.56 14.07 -25.46
C LYS A 126 -5.23 15.43 -25.63
N ARG A 127 -5.55 15.80 -26.86
CA ARG A 127 -6.39 16.97 -27.12
C ARG A 127 -7.85 16.64 -26.82
N LYS A 128 -8.54 17.56 -26.14
CA LYS A 128 -9.99 17.42 -25.91
C LYS A 128 -10.80 17.57 -27.20
N GLY A 129 -10.33 18.42 -28.12
CA GLY A 129 -10.97 18.72 -29.40
C GLY A 129 -10.01 18.81 -30.59
N LYS A 130 -10.51 19.35 -31.70
CA LYS A 130 -9.72 19.56 -32.95
C LYS A 130 -8.72 20.71 -32.83
N GLU A 131 -8.99 21.65 -31.93
CA GLU A 131 -8.16 22.83 -31.70
C GLU A 131 -6.82 22.49 -31.03
N ARG A 132 -5.89 23.45 -31.07
CA ARG A 132 -4.57 23.30 -30.43
C ARG A 132 -4.64 23.24 -28.88
N GLY A 133 -5.80 23.45 -28.28
CA GLY A 133 -6.11 23.19 -26.87
C GLY A 133 -7.59 22.82 -26.70
N PRO A 134 -8.08 22.55 -25.47
CA PRO A 134 -7.33 22.27 -24.24
C PRO A 134 -6.71 20.86 -24.24
N LEU A 135 -5.65 20.69 -23.45
CA LEU A 135 -4.96 19.41 -23.26
C LEU A 135 -5.50 18.68 -22.02
N GLU A 136 -5.77 17.39 -22.17
CA GLU A 136 -6.21 16.51 -21.10
C GLU A 136 -5.08 15.53 -20.75
N PRO A 137 -4.61 15.50 -19.49
CA PRO A 137 -3.62 14.53 -19.06
C PRO A 137 -4.22 13.13 -19.05
N LEU A 138 -3.44 12.15 -19.52
CA LEU A 138 -3.85 10.75 -19.43
C LEU A 138 -3.26 10.07 -18.21
N PHE A 139 -4.14 9.40 -17.49
CA PHE A 139 -3.81 8.76 -16.23
C PHE A 139 -3.82 7.23 -16.30
N GLY A 140 -3.03 6.64 -15.42
CA GLY A 140 -2.98 5.23 -15.09
C GLY A 140 -3.48 4.99 -13.66
N PRO A 141 -3.04 3.90 -13.01
CA PRO A 141 -3.53 3.52 -11.70
C PRO A 141 -3.39 4.59 -10.63
N ASN A 142 -4.39 4.67 -9.75
CA ASN A 142 -4.35 5.51 -8.55
C ASN A 142 -4.01 4.63 -7.34
N ILE A 143 -2.90 4.91 -6.66
CA ILE A 143 -2.39 4.05 -5.57
C ILE A 143 -3.42 3.88 -4.44
N ALA A 144 -4.13 4.96 -4.06
CA ALA A 144 -5.13 4.90 -3.01
C ALA A 144 -6.33 4.02 -3.41
N ARG A 145 -6.77 4.09 -4.67
CA ARG A 145 -7.85 3.20 -5.16
C ARG A 145 -7.38 1.75 -5.31
N GLU A 146 -6.11 1.52 -5.63
CA GLU A 146 -5.59 0.19 -5.92
C GLU A 146 -5.21 -0.60 -4.65
N VAL A 147 -4.90 0.08 -3.53
CA VAL A 147 -4.54 -0.61 -2.27
C VAL A 147 -5.68 -1.45 -1.71
N VAL A 148 -6.92 -0.98 -1.88
CA VAL A 148 -8.14 -1.66 -1.41
C VAL A 148 -8.70 -2.68 -2.40
N LYS A 149 -8.12 -2.79 -3.59
CA LYS A 149 -8.51 -3.79 -4.60
C LYS A 149 -7.68 -5.06 -4.45
N ASP A 150 -8.27 -6.17 -4.88
CA ASP A 150 -7.53 -7.41 -5.01
C ASP A 150 -6.51 -7.33 -6.16
N PRO A 151 -5.34 -8.00 -6.03
CA PRO A 151 -4.93 -8.93 -4.97
C PRO A 151 -4.30 -8.28 -3.73
N THR A 152 -4.21 -6.95 -3.66
CA THR A 152 -3.51 -6.27 -2.56
C THR A 152 -4.27 -6.38 -1.23
N ALA A 153 -5.60 -6.29 -1.27
CA ALA A 153 -6.44 -6.50 -0.09
C ALA A 153 -6.37 -7.94 0.45
N GLU A 154 -6.32 -8.95 -0.43
CA GLU A 154 -6.18 -10.35 -0.01
C GLU A 154 -4.83 -10.62 0.68
N LYS A 155 -3.73 -10.11 0.13
CA LYS A 155 -2.41 -10.22 0.78
C LYS A 155 -2.38 -9.55 2.15
N TRP A 156 -3.13 -8.47 2.34
CA TRP A 156 -3.28 -7.87 3.66
C TRP A 156 -3.94 -8.83 4.66
N ARG A 157 -5.04 -9.49 4.25
CA ARG A 157 -5.72 -10.48 5.09
C ARG A 157 -4.79 -11.62 5.46
N MET A 158 -4.02 -12.17 4.52
CA MET A 158 -3.04 -13.22 4.81
C MET A 158 -2.00 -12.79 5.85
N VAL A 159 -1.53 -11.53 5.80
CA VAL A 159 -0.49 -11.08 6.73
C VAL A 159 -1.01 -10.87 8.15
N SER A 160 -2.30 -10.57 8.34
CA SER A 160 -2.88 -10.54 9.69
C SER A 160 -2.70 -11.87 10.43
N GLY A 161 -2.75 -13.01 9.73
CA GLY A 161 -2.47 -14.33 10.32
C GLY A 161 -1.04 -14.45 10.89
N PHE A 162 -0.02 -14.01 10.13
CA PHE A 162 1.38 -14.04 10.58
C PHE A 162 1.66 -13.10 11.76
N VAL A 163 0.98 -11.95 11.81
CA VAL A 163 1.06 -11.01 12.95
C VAL A 163 0.61 -11.71 14.23
N MET A 164 -0.48 -12.49 14.16
CA MET A 164 -1.01 -13.23 15.30
C MET A 164 -0.04 -14.29 15.82
N THR A 165 0.51 -15.11 14.93
CA THR A 165 1.53 -16.11 15.29
C THR A 165 2.76 -15.47 15.95
N ARG A 166 3.14 -14.26 15.52
CA ARG A 166 4.26 -13.52 16.12
C ARG A 166 3.91 -12.98 17.51
N VAL A 167 2.71 -12.43 17.69
CA VAL A 167 2.21 -12.00 19.01
C VAL A 167 2.22 -13.19 19.97
N GLU A 168 1.71 -14.34 19.53
CA GLU A 168 1.71 -15.60 20.29
C GLU A 168 3.13 -16.02 20.70
N HIS A 169 4.10 -15.98 19.79
CA HIS A 169 5.50 -16.29 20.10
C HIS A 169 6.08 -15.34 21.17
N GLU A 170 5.90 -14.02 21.00
CA GLU A 170 6.44 -13.06 21.97
C GLU A 170 5.75 -13.19 23.34
N LEU A 171 4.46 -13.57 23.37
CA LEU A 171 3.76 -13.91 24.60
C LEU A 171 4.33 -15.16 25.26
N MET A 172 4.47 -16.27 24.52
CA MET A 172 5.07 -17.51 25.04
C MET A 172 6.46 -17.26 25.65
N ARG A 173 7.28 -16.43 24.99
CA ARG A 173 8.60 -16.05 25.47
C ARG A 173 8.58 -15.30 26.82
N LEU A 174 7.58 -14.44 27.04
CA LEU A 174 7.43 -13.69 28.29
C LEU A 174 6.89 -14.53 29.42
N PHE A 175 5.96 -15.43 29.11
CA PHE A 175 5.36 -16.32 30.11
C PHE A 175 6.25 -17.49 30.50
N LYS A 176 7.41 -17.69 29.84
CA LYS A 176 8.25 -18.90 30.00
C LYS A 176 7.44 -20.20 29.86
N LEU A 177 6.34 -20.15 29.12
CA LEU A 177 5.57 -21.34 28.75
C LEU A 177 6.30 -21.93 27.54
N SER A 178 7.12 -22.96 27.79
CA SER A 178 7.76 -23.77 26.75
C SER A 178 6.75 -24.62 26.02
#